data_AF-A0A847V2X5-F1
#
_entry.id   AF-A0A847V2X5-F1
#
_cell.length_a   1.000
_cell.length_b   1.000
_cell.length_c   1.000
_cell.angle_alpha   90.00
_cell.angle_beta   90.00
_cell.angle_gamma   90.00
#
_symmetry.space_group_name_H-M   'P 1'
#
loop_
_entity.id
_entity.type
_entity.pdbx_description
1 polymer ?
#
loop_
_entity_poly.entity_id
_entity_poly.type
_entity_poly.pdbx_seq_one_letter_code
_entity_poly.pdbx_strand_id
1 'polypeptide(L)'
;GEDPDTTGLIVSALLAVGEDESSESVRKALEYFRSEQNDDGGFSSLGSNSATDDWAIMALNGAGEAPEGWRRRSGDPLSHLASLQKEDGSIWWKADSEGSSFEWTALGIVAMSGEAIPPDLP
;
A
#
# COMPACT_ATOMS: atom_id res chain seq x y z
N GLY A 1 -15.36 -3.89 -11.31
CA GLY A 1 -14.03 -4.51 -11.45
C GLY A 1 -13.21 -3.78 -10.45
N GLU A 2 -12.89 -4.43 -9.35
CA GLU A 2 -12.28 -3.79 -8.19
C GLU A 2 -10.83 -3.46 -8.53
N ASP A 3 -10.39 -2.25 -8.18
CA ASP A 3 -9.01 -1.81 -8.24
C ASP A 3 -8.32 -2.10 -6.89
N PRO A 4 -6.97 -2.14 -6.87
CA PRO A 4 -6.24 -2.46 -5.64
C PRO A 4 -6.45 -1.42 -4.53
N ASP A 5 -6.78 -0.16 -4.88
CA ASP A 5 -7.09 0.88 -3.89
C ASP A 5 -8.33 0.51 -3.08
N THR A 6 -9.42 0.12 -3.76
CA THR A 6 -10.67 -0.31 -3.15
C THR A 6 -10.47 -1.56 -2.30
N THR A 7 -9.70 -2.54 -2.80
CA THR A 7 -9.38 -3.74 -2.02
C THR A 7 -8.58 -3.40 -0.76
N GLY A 8 -7.57 -2.52 -0.84
CA GLY A 8 -6.77 -2.10 0.32
C GLY A 8 -7.59 -1.39 1.38
N LEU A 9 -8.51 -0.51 0.97
CA LEU A 9 -9.43 0.15 1.88
C LEU A 9 -10.35 -0.86 2.60
N ILE A 10 -10.95 -1.80 1.85
CA ILE A 10 -11.86 -2.80 2.43
C ILE A 10 -11.12 -3.73 3.40
N VAL A 11 -9.94 -4.22 3.05
CA VAL A 11 -9.13 -5.08 3.91
C VAL A 11 -8.73 -4.37 5.19
N SER A 12 -8.24 -3.13 5.07
CA SER A 12 -7.90 -2.30 6.24
C SER A 12 -9.11 -2.14 7.16
N ALA A 13 -10.29 -1.84 6.59
CA ALA A 13 -11.52 -1.71 7.36
C ALA A 13 -11.98 -3.02 8.03
N LEU A 14 -11.83 -4.17 7.38
CA LEU A 14 -12.14 -5.48 7.97
C LEU A 14 -11.24 -5.79 9.17
N LEU A 15 -9.93 -5.63 8.99
CA LEU A 15 -8.95 -5.86 10.05
C LEU A 15 -9.18 -4.92 11.24
N ALA A 16 -9.48 -3.64 10.96
CA ALA A 16 -9.81 -2.64 11.97
C ALA A 16 -11.01 -2.99 12.86
N VAL A 17 -11.99 -3.73 12.33
CA VAL A 17 -13.17 -4.18 13.10
C VAL A 17 -12.98 -5.57 13.71
N GLY A 18 -11.76 -6.11 13.67
CA GLY A 18 -11.38 -7.37 14.30
C GLY A 18 -11.62 -8.61 13.45
N GLU A 19 -11.75 -8.48 12.12
CA GLU A 19 -11.68 -9.63 11.24
C GLU A 19 -10.31 -10.31 11.39
N ASP A 20 -10.31 -11.64 11.39
CA ASP A 20 -9.08 -12.42 11.50
C ASP A 20 -8.19 -12.23 10.26
N GLU A 21 -6.90 -11.96 10.45
CA GLU A 21 -5.91 -11.79 9.37
C GLU A 21 -5.78 -13.05 8.49
N SER A 22 -6.10 -14.23 9.03
CA SER A 22 -6.13 -15.49 8.30
C SER A 22 -7.48 -15.80 7.64
N SER A 23 -8.46 -14.90 7.74
CA SER A 23 -9.77 -15.06 7.11
C SER A 23 -9.65 -15.26 5.59
N GLU A 24 -10.62 -15.97 5.01
CA GLU A 24 -10.63 -16.23 3.57
C GLU A 24 -10.67 -14.91 2.76
N SER A 25 -11.34 -13.89 3.29
CA SER A 25 -11.44 -12.56 2.68
C SER A 25 -10.07 -11.87 2.61
N VAL A 26 -9.34 -11.83 3.74
CA VAL A 26 -8.00 -11.22 3.80
C VAL A 26 -7.03 -12.00 2.90
N ARG A 27 -7.02 -13.33 2.97
CA ARG A 27 -6.16 -14.17 2.11
C ARG A 27 -6.40 -13.92 0.61
N LYS A 28 -7.66 -13.82 0.19
CA LYS A 28 -8.00 -13.53 -1.21
C LYS A 28 -7.52 -12.15 -1.64
N ALA A 29 -7.60 -11.16 -0.76
CA ALA A 29 -7.11 -9.83 -1.06
C ALA A 29 -5.57 -9.79 -1.17
N LEU A 30 -4.85 -10.49 -0.30
CA LEU A 30 -3.40 -10.65 -0.42
C LEU A 30 -3.02 -11.34 -1.74
N GLU A 31 -3.73 -12.39 -2.13
CA GLU A 31 -3.53 -13.04 -3.43
C GLU A 31 -3.78 -12.09 -4.61
N TYR A 32 -4.80 -11.23 -4.50
CA TYR A 32 -5.07 -10.20 -5.48
C TYR A 32 -3.95 -9.16 -5.56
N PHE A 33 -3.46 -8.64 -4.43
CA PHE A 33 -2.30 -7.75 -4.42
C PHE A 33 -1.07 -8.38 -5.06
N ARG A 34 -0.81 -9.68 -4.84
CA ARG A 34 0.29 -10.38 -5.51
C ARG A 34 0.14 -10.41 -7.03
N SER A 35 -1.08 -10.45 -7.54
CA SER A 35 -1.35 -10.39 -8.98
C SER A 35 -1.21 -9.00 -9.59
N GLU A 36 -1.44 -7.96 -8.79
CA GLU A 36 -1.38 -6.54 -9.21
C GLU A 36 -0.01 -5.88 -8.96
N GLN A 37 0.91 -6.60 -8.32
CA GLN A 37 2.25 -6.13 -8.02
C GLN A 37 3.15 -6.15 -9.26
N ASN A 38 3.75 -5.02 -9.56
CA ASN A 38 4.66 -4.82 -10.69
C ASN A 38 6.12 -5.20 -10.34
N ASP A 39 6.96 -5.29 -11.36
CA ASP A 39 8.38 -5.65 -11.23
C ASP A 39 9.23 -4.61 -10.47
N ASP A 40 8.73 -3.39 -10.26
CA ASP A 40 9.34 -2.35 -9.42
C ASP A 40 8.96 -2.47 -7.94
N GLY A 41 8.05 -3.37 -7.59
CA GLY A 41 7.57 -3.59 -6.23
C GLY A 41 6.28 -2.87 -5.88
N GLY A 42 5.87 -1.86 -6.66
CA GLY A 42 4.60 -1.14 -6.44
C GLY A 42 3.39 -1.86 -7.04
N PHE A 43 2.21 -1.27 -6.86
CA PHE A 43 0.92 -1.85 -7.23
C PHE A 43 0.17 -0.98 -8.25
N SER A 44 -0.42 -1.63 -9.26
CA SER A 44 -1.43 -1.12 -10.23
C SER A 44 -1.23 -1.76 -11.60
N SER A 45 -2.31 -2.26 -12.21
CA SER A 45 -2.29 -2.81 -13.57
C SER A 45 -1.87 -1.81 -14.67
N LEU A 46 -1.95 -0.50 -14.43
CA LEU A 46 -1.58 0.55 -15.39
C LEU A 46 -0.28 1.29 -15.02
N GLY A 47 0.53 0.64 -14.18
CA GLY A 47 1.80 1.16 -13.68
C GLY A 47 1.67 1.67 -12.25
N SER A 48 2.69 1.35 -11.45
CA SER A 48 2.78 1.63 -10.03
C SER A 48 2.65 3.12 -9.72
N ASN A 49 2.04 3.44 -8.57
CA ASN A 49 1.80 4.80 -8.14
C ASN A 49 1.62 4.85 -6.61
N SER A 50 1.92 6.01 -6.00
CA SER A 50 1.93 6.14 -4.54
C SER A 50 0.57 5.85 -3.90
N ALA A 51 -0.53 6.30 -4.51
CA ALA A 51 -1.86 6.15 -3.92
C ALA A 51 -2.24 4.68 -3.71
N THR A 52 -1.96 3.85 -4.71
CA THR A 52 -2.23 2.41 -4.65
C THR A 52 -1.25 1.70 -3.71
N ASP A 53 0.02 2.12 -3.70
CA ASP A 53 1.00 1.59 -2.75
C ASP A 53 0.62 1.88 -1.30
N ASP A 54 0.16 3.09 -1.00
CA ASP A 54 -0.25 3.49 0.35
C ASP A 54 -1.33 2.54 0.89
N TRP A 55 -2.40 2.32 0.12
CA TRP A 55 -3.49 1.42 0.51
C TRP A 55 -3.05 -0.04 0.63
N ALA A 56 -2.24 -0.52 -0.31
CA ALA A 56 -1.73 -1.88 -0.26
C ALA A 56 -0.82 -2.09 0.95
N ILE A 57 0.14 -1.18 1.20
CA ILE A 57 1.07 -1.26 2.33
C ILE A 57 0.33 -1.24 3.67
N MET A 58 -0.64 -0.34 3.85
CA MET A 58 -1.43 -0.31 5.09
C MET A 58 -2.24 -1.60 5.30
N ALA A 59 -2.78 -2.19 4.22
CA ALA A 59 -3.46 -3.48 4.29
C ALA A 59 -2.50 -4.64 4.61
N LEU A 60 -1.27 -4.62 4.07
CA LEU A 60 -0.22 -5.59 4.41
C LEU A 60 0.15 -5.49 5.89
N ASN A 61 0.44 -4.28 6.38
CA ASN A 61 0.78 -4.04 7.79
C ASN A 61 -0.34 -4.56 8.71
N GLY A 62 -1.60 -4.23 8.42
CA GLY A 62 -2.73 -4.70 9.21
C GLY A 62 -2.94 -6.21 9.19
N ALA A 63 -2.51 -6.89 8.12
CA ALA A 63 -2.55 -8.35 8.00
C ALA A 63 -1.30 -9.04 8.57
N GLY A 64 -0.43 -8.31 9.26
CA GLY A 64 0.83 -8.84 9.81
C GLY A 64 1.89 -9.17 8.75
N GLU A 65 1.69 -8.75 7.50
CA GLU A 65 2.61 -8.97 6.39
C GLU A 65 3.65 -7.84 6.32
N ALA A 66 4.94 -8.19 6.36
CA ALA A 66 6.01 -7.21 6.18
C ALA A 66 6.11 -6.79 4.70
N PRO A 67 5.92 -5.50 4.35
CA PRO A 67 5.97 -5.06 2.95
C PRO A 67 7.32 -5.37 2.27
N GLU A 68 8.45 -5.33 2.97
CA GLU A 68 9.75 -5.69 2.40
C GLU A 68 9.84 -7.16 1.97
N GLY A 69 9.02 -8.04 2.58
CA GLY A 69 8.82 -9.43 2.18
C GLY A 69 8.04 -9.56 0.87
N TRP A 70 7.41 -8.49 0.42
CA TRP A 70 6.71 -8.41 -0.87
C TRP A 70 7.64 -8.00 -2.00
N ARG A 71 8.89 -8.48 -2.02
CA ARG A 71 9.83 -8.18 -3.11
C ARG A 71 9.40 -8.78 -4.45
N ARG A 72 9.43 -7.96 -5.50
CA ARG A 72 9.28 -8.31 -6.91
C ARG A 72 10.46 -7.74 -7.70
N ARG A 73 11.27 -8.62 -8.30
CA ARG A 73 12.40 -8.30 -9.17
C ARG A 73 13.29 -7.15 -8.65
N SER A 74 13.01 -5.91 -9.05
CA SER A 74 13.84 -4.73 -8.76
C SER A 74 13.48 -4.00 -7.47
N GLY A 75 12.35 -4.31 -6.84
CA GLY A 75 11.93 -3.59 -5.63
C GLY A 75 10.91 -4.34 -4.79
N ASP A 76 10.48 -3.68 -3.74
CA ASP A 76 9.39 -4.03 -2.83
C ASP A 76 8.49 -2.77 -2.66
N PRO A 77 7.28 -2.90 -2.09
CA PRO A 77 6.35 -1.80 -1.96
C PRO A 77 6.95 -0.54 -1.32
N LEU A 78 7.69 -0.71 -0.21
CA LEU A 78 8.29 0.43 0.49
C LEU A 78 9.38 1.10 -0.35
N SER A 79 10.21 0.32 -1.05
CA SER A 79 11.23 0.89 -1.94
C SER A 79 10.63 1.65 -3.13
N HIS A 80 9.50 1.18 -3.68
CA HIS A 80 8.82 1.89 -4.76
C HIS A 80 8.20 3.19 -4.24
N LEU A 81 7.46 3.16 -3.13
CA LEU A 81 6.87 4.36 -2.51
C LEU A 81 7.95 5.39 -2.15
N ALA A 82 9.06 4.95 -1.55
CA ALA A 82 10.19 5.82 -1.22
C ALA A 82 10.83 6.47 -2.47
N SER A 83 10.80 5.79 -3.63
CA SER A 83 11.31 6.36 -4.89
C SER A 83 10.47 7.53 -5.42
N LEU A 84 9.22 7.65 -4.96
CA LEU A 84 8.31 8.72 -5.32
C LEU A 84 8.43 9.95 -4.40
N GLN A 85 9.12 9.82 -3.26
CA GLN A 85 9.43 10.93 -2.37
C GLN A 85 10.46 11.88 -2.99
N LYS A 86 10.21 13.19 -2.87
CA LYS A 86 11.08 14.26 -3.38
C LYS A 86 11.97 14.82 -2.27
N GLU A 87 12.93 15.65 -2.65
CA GLU A 87 13.89 16.27 -1.73
C GLU A 87 13.21 17.13 -0.64
N ASP A 88 12.04 17.71 -0.94
CA ASP A 88 11.24 18.48 0.02
C ASP A 88 10.37 17.60 0.94
N GLY A 89 10.45 16.27 0.79
CA GLY A 89 9.70 15.28 1.55
C GLY A 89 8.32 14.95 0.99
N SER A 90 7.82 15.69 -0.01
CA SER A 90 6.54 15.38 -0.66
C SER A 90 6.61 14.04 -1.39
N ILE A 91 5.53 13.27 -1.33
CA ILE A 91 5.37 12.03 -2.10
C ILE A 91 4.47 12.35 -3.30
N TRP A 92 5.00 12.13 -4.50
CA TRP A 92 4.28 12.37 -5.74
C TRP A 92 3.50 11.13 -6.18
N TRP A 93 2.40 11.33 -6.92
CA TRP A 93 1.61 10.23 -7.48
C TRP A 93 2.44 9.29 -8.35
N LYS A 94 3.24 9.87 -9.25
CA LYS A 94 4.23 9.16 -10.09
C LYS A 94 5.54 9.94 -10.11
N ALA A 95 6.62 9.30 -10.57
CA ALA A 95 7.94 9.93 -10.65
C ALA A 95 7.91 11.29 -11.37
N ASP A 96 7.06 11.42 -12.39
CA ASP A 96 6.88 12.57 -13.27
C ASP A 96 5.55 13.32 -13.07
N SER A 97 4.74 12.96 -12.06
CA SER A 97 3.43 13.57 -11.83
C SER A 97 3.15 13.75 -10.35
N GLU A 98 3.04 15.02 -9.93
CA GLU A 98 2.78 15.37 -8.53
C GLU A 98 1.43 14.83 -8.03
N GLY A 99 0.37 14.95 -8.84
CA GLY A 99 -0.99 14.57 -8.43
C GLY A 99 -1.46 15.32 -7.18
N SER A 100 -2.28 14.67 -6.35
CA SER A 100 -2.68 15.17 -5.02
C SER A 100 -1.59 14.91 -3.97
N SER A 101 -0.38 15.44 -4.17
CA SER A 101 0.81 15.13 -3.36
C SER A 101 0.60 15.29 -1.85
N PHE A 102 -0.22 16.24 -1.39
CA PHE A 102 -0.51 16.42 0.04
C PHE A 102 -1.21 15.19 0.66
N GLU A 103 -2.12 14.55 -0.08
CA GLU A 103 -2.88 13.38 0.37
C GLU A 103 -1.96 12.15 0.41
N TRP A 104 -1.22 11.92 -0.67
CA TRP A 104 -0.26 10.82 -0.78
C TRP A 104 0.91 10.96 0.18
N THR A 105 1.33 12.18 0.49
CA THR A 105 2.33 12.42 1.54
C THR A 105 1.79 11.99 2.90
N ALA A 106 0.54 12.36 3.23
CA ALA A 106 -0.05 12.01 4.51
C ALA A 106 -0.25 10.49 4.64
N LEU A 107 -0.82 9.84 3.62
CA LEU A 107 -1.04 8.39 3.63
C LEU A 107 0.28 7.62 3.55
N GLY A 108 1.22 8.06 2.71
CA GLY A 108 2.54 7.44 2.61
C GLY A 108 3.33 7.50 3.92
N ILE A 109 3.21 8.57 4.72
CA ILE A 109 3.81 8.60 6.07
C ILE A 109 3.24 7.51 6.97
N VAL A 110 1.92 7.28 6.95
CA VAL A 110 1.26 6.22 7.73
C VAL A 110 1.67 4.83 7.22
N ALA A 111 1.68 4.64 5.91
CA ALA A 111 2.11 3.39 5.28
C ALA A 111 3.57 3.05 5.64
N MET A 112 4.47 4.04 5.58
CA MET A 112 5.89 3.87 5.90
C MET A 112 6.18 3.71 7.40
N SER A 113 5.28 4.13 8.30
CA SER A 113 5.50 3.95 9.75
C SER A 113 5.27 2.51 10.21
N GLY A 114 4.83 1.61 9.32
CA GLY A 114 4.46 0.23 9.67
C GLY A 114 3.07 0.13 10.32
N GLU A 115 2.28 1.19 10.23
CA GLU A 115 0.93 1.28 10.82
C GLU A 115 -0.14 0.86 9.81
N ALA A 116 -1.31 0.46 10.31
CA ALA A 116 -2.52 0.22 9.52
C ALA A 116 -3.54 1.37 9.72
N ILE A 117 -4.68 1.33 9.03
CA ILE A 117 -5.80 2.24 9.29
C ILE A 117 -6.95 1.49 10.00
N PRO A 118 -7.54 2.07 11.06
CA PRO A 118 -7.02 3.22 11.79
C PRO A 118 -5.71 2.83 12.50
N PRO A 119 -4.77 3.78 12.68
CA PRO A 119 -3.55 3.50 13.44
C PRO A 119 -3.94 3.13 14.88
N ASP A 120 -3.10 2.34 15.54
CA ASP A 120 -3.32 1.97 16.94
C ASP A 120 -3.38 3.25 17.79
N LEU A 121 -4.59 3.59 18.24
CA LEU A 121 -4.81 4.73 19.12
C LEU A 121 -4.55 4.29 20.58
N PRO A 122 -3.81 5.10 21.38
CA PRO A 122 -3.54 4.80 22.78
C PRO A 122 -4.79 4.76 23.67
#